data_AF-A0A3M1NC56-F1
#
_entry.id   AF-A0A3M1NC56-F1
#
_cell.length_a   1.000
_cell.length_b   1.000
_cell.length_c   1.000
_cell.angle_alpha   90.00
_cell.angle_beta   90.00
_cell.angle_gamma   90.00
#
_symmetry.space_group_name_H-M   'P 1'
#
loop_
_entity.id
_entity.type
_entity.pdbx_description
1 polymer ?
#
loop_
_entity_poly.entity_id
_entity_poly.type
_entity_poly.pdbx_seq_one_letter_code
_entity_poly.pdbx_strand_id
1 'polypeptide(L)'
;MNPTDELIPLLKKLRLSGVLQSLDLRTRQAADDNLSHGEFLYRLLSDEVERRDAKQLEQRLRRANFEHRASLEDFDFSFNPNIPKAKVVDLATCGFIERKENVLLAGKTGVGKSHIAQALG
;
A
#
# COMPACT_ATOMS: atom_id res chain seq x y z
N MET A 1 -27.78 25.02 14.60
CA MET A 1 -27.16 24.15 13.58
C MET A 1 -25.80 23.75 14.11
N ASN A 2 -25.45 22.46 14.07
CA ASN A 2 -24.13 22.01 14.49
C ASN A 2 -23.14 22.36 13.37
N PRO A 3 -22.04 23.10 13.61
CA PRO A 3 -21.06 23.44 12.57
C PRO A 3 -20.54 22.21 11.79
N THR A 4 -20.55 21.04 12.43
CA THR A 4 -20.20 19.75 11.81
C THR A 4 -21.13 19.35 10.66
N ASP A 5 -22.42 19.71 10.71
CA ASP A 5 -23.39 19.40 9.65
C ASP A 5 -23.08 20.18 8.36
N GLU A 6 -22.53 21.39 8.50
CA GLU A 6 -22.11 22.24 7.38
C GLU A 6 -20.80 21.76 6.73
N LEU A 7 -19.99 20.97 7.44
CA LEU A 7 -18.76 20.39 6.89
C LEU A 7 -19.05 19.29 5.86
N ILE A 8 -20.11 18.51 6.03
CA ILE A 8 -20.45 17.38 5.16
C ILE A 8 -20.52 17.77 3.67
N PRO A 9 -21.27 18.81 3.25
CA PRO A 9 -21.31 19.21 1.84
C PRO A 9 -19.95 19.71 1.32
N LEU A 10 -19.15 20.37 2.15
CA LEU A 10 -17.80 20.83 1.79
C LEU A 10 -16.85 19.65 1.57
N LEU A 11 -16.84 18.68 2.49
CA LEU A 11 -16.02 17.47 2.38
C LEU A 11 -16.38 16.66 1.14
N LYS A 12 -17.68 16.53 0.82
CA LYS A 12 -18.14 15.89 -0.42
C LYS A 12 -17.65 16.64 -1.66
N LYS A 13 -17.75 17.97 -1.68
CA LYS A 13 -17.28 18.81 -2.80
C LYS A 13 -15.77 18.68 -3.03
N LEU A 14 -14.99 18.60 -1.95
CA LEU A 14 -13.53 18.41 -1.98
C LEU A 14 -13.10 16.94 -2.16
N ARG A 15 -14.05 16.00 -2.21
CA ARG A 15 -13.82 14.55 -2.31
C ARG A 15 -12.99 13.99 -1.13
N LEU A 16 -13.16 14.56 0.06
CA LEU A 16 -12.52 14.14 1.31
C LEU A 16 -13.38 13.07 2.00
N SER A 17 -13.43 11.88 1.39
CA SER A 17 -14.37 10.82 1.80
C SER A 17 -13.83 9.95 2.94
N GLY A 18 -12.52 9.89 3.13
CA GLY A 18 -11.89 9.35 4.34
C GLY A 18 -12.15 10.25 5.54
N VAL A 19 -11.96 11.56 5.37
CA VAL A 19 -12.33 12.55 6.41
C VAL A 19 -13.79 12.40 6.80
N LEU A 20 -14.71 12.31 5.83
CA LEU A 20 -16.14 12.15 6.12
C LEU A 20 -16.44 10.89 6.97
N GLN A 21 -15.64 9.82 6.83
CA GLN A 21 -15.80 8.58 7.59
C GLN A 21 -15.16 8.66 8.98
N SER A 22 -14.05 9.39 9.13
CA SER A 22 -13.32 9.49 10.39
C SER A 22 -13.64 10.74 11.23
N LEU A 23 -14.40 11.70 10.70
CA LEU A 23 -14.67 13.01 11.32
C LEU A 23 -15.18 12.89 12.76
N ASP A 24 -16.20 12.07 13.01
CA ASP A 24 -16.78 11.91 14.36
C ASP A 24 -15.77 11.29 15.32
N LEU A 25 -15.01 10.28 14.87
CA LEU A 25 -13.99 9.62 15.67
C LEU A 25 -12.87 10.61 16.03
N ARG A 26 -12.34 11.32 15.03
CA ARG A 26 -11.25 12.29 15.22
C ARG A 26 -11.67 13.48 16.07
N THR A 27 -12.94 13.92 15.97
CA THR A 27 -13.48 15.01 16.79
C THR A 27 -13.55 14.61 18.27
N ARG A 28 -13.97 13.38 18.57
CA ARG A 28 -13.95 12.85 19.95
C ARG A 28 -12.53 12.72 20.47
N GLN A 29 -11.63 12.14 19.68
CA GLN A 29 -10.21 12.02 20.04
C GLN A 29 -9.55 13.37 20.31
N ALA A 30 -9.90 14.41 19.55
CA ALA A 30 -9.38 15.76 19.80
C ALA A 30 -9.81 16.31 21.16
N ALA A 31 -11.05 16.02 21.58
CA ALA A 31 -11.58 16.40 22.88
C ALA A 31 -10.94 15.58 24.02
N ASP A 32 -10.79 14.27 23.83
CA ASP A 32 -10.26 13.35 24.84
C ASP A 32 -8.74 13.53 25.05
N ASP A 33 -7.98 13.67 23.96
CA ASP A 33 -6.51 13.79 23.97
C ASP A 33 -6.02 15.26 24.10
N ASN A 34 -6.95 16.22 24.20
CA ASN A 34 -6.68 17.66 24.23
C ASN A 34 -5.73 18.11 23.10
N LEU A 35 -6.00 17.65 21.87
CA LEU A 35 -5.13 17.91 20.72
C LEU A 35 -5.15 19.40 20.36
N SER A 36 -3.98 19.91 19.97
CA SER A 36 -3.92 21.23 19.33
C SER A 36 -4.70 21.22 18.02
N HIS A 37 -5.21 22.39 17.59
CA HIS A 37 -5.91 22.51 16.31
C HIS A 37 -5.07 22.04 15.11
N GLY A 38 -3.75 22.30 15.15
CA GLY A 38 -2.82 21.84 14.11
C GLY A 38 -2.71 20.31 14.07
N GLU A 39 -2.59 19.67 15.23
CA GLU A 39 -2.49 18.21 15.35
C GLU A 39 -3.79 17.53 14.89
N PHE A 40 -4.94 18.07 15.28
CA PHE A 40 -6.23 17.58 14.82
C PHE A 40 -6.35 17.63 13.29
N LEU A 41 -6.03 18.78 12.68
CA LEU A 41 -6.09 18.95 11.23
C LEU A 41 -5.12 18.01 10.51
N TYR A 42 -3.89 17.86 11.04
CA TYR A 42 -2.90 16.96 10.50
C TYR A 42 -3.39 15.50 10.48
N ARG A 43 -3.91 15.00 11.61
CA ARG A 43 -4.47 13.63 11.69
C ARG A 43 -5.64 13.42 10.74
N LEU A 44 -6.55 14.39 10.68
CA LEU A 44 -7.72 14.33 9.81
C LEU A 44 -7.33 14.23 8.34
N LEU A 45 -6.37 15.02 7.89
CA LEU A 45 -5.88 14.98 6.51
C LEU A 45 -5.02 13.73 6.23
N SER A 46 -4.29 13.23 7.22
CA SER A 46 -3.52 12.00 7.11
C SER A 46 -4.41 10.80 6.82
N ASP A 47 -5.57 10.69 7.49
CA ASP A 47 -6.57 9.63 7.20
C ASP A 47 -7.00 9.62 5.72
N GLU A 48 -7.19 10.80 5.12
CA GLU A 48 -7.57 10.89 3.70
C GLU A 48 -6.44 10.45 2.78
N VAL A 49 -5.21 10.86 3.07
CA VAL A 49 -4.03 10.49 2.28
C VAL A 49 -3.83 8.98 2.33
N GLU A 50 -3.79 8.40 3.52
CA GLU A 50 -3.63 6.95 3.72
C GLU A 50 -4.71 6.15 2.97
N ARG A 51 -5.97 6.60 3.04
CA ARG A 51 -7.08 5.94 2.32
C ARG A 51 -6.91 6.02 0.81
N ARG A 52 -6.44 7.15 0.28
CA ARG A 52 -6.19 7.31 -1.16
C ARG A 52 -5.03 6.43 -1.63
N ASP A 53 -3.95 6.37 -0.87
CA ASP A 53 -2.79 5.55 -1.16
C ASP A 53 -3.15 4.07 -1.14
N ALA A 54 -3.89 3.62 -0.12
CA ALA A 54 -4.40 2.25 -0.03
C ALA A 54 -5.28 1.89 -1.24
N LYS A 55 -6.21 2.77 -1.62
CA LYS A 55 -7.07 2.56 -2.79
C LYS A 55 -6.27 2.54 -4.10
N GLN A 56 -5.25 3.39 -4.24
CA GLN A 56 -4.40 3.41 -5.41
C GLN A 56 -3.56 2.13 -5.51
N LEU A 57 -3.02 1.65 -4.39
CA LEU A 57 -2.31 0.37 -4.32
C LEU A 57 -3.23 -0.79 -4.72
N GLU A 58 -4.44 -0.87 -4.15
CA GLU A 58 -5.42 -1.90 -4.49
C GLU A 58 -5.75 -1.91 -5.99
N GLN A 59 -5.93 -0.73 -6.59
CA GLN A 59 -6.16 -0.59 -8.03
C GLN A 59 -4.97 -1.07 -8.87
N ARG A 60 -3.73 -0.74 -8.47
CA ARG A 60 -2.52 -1.21 -9.15
C ARG A 60 -2.40 -2.73 -9.09
N LEU A 61 -2.60 -3.32 -7.91
CA LEU A 61 -2.58 -4.78 -7.71
C LEU A 61 -3.65 -5.48 -8.56
N ARG A 62 -4.87 -4.93 -8.58
CA ARG A 62 -5.96 -5.47 -9.43
C ARG A 62 -5.64 -5.39 -10.91
N ARG A 63 -4.97 -4.33 -11.36
CA ARG A 63 -4.56 -4.16 -12.76
C ARG A 63 -3.39 -5.06 -13.16
N ALA A 64 -2.49 -5.37 -12.23
CA ALA A 64 -1.35 -6.25 -12.47
C ALA A 64 -1.79 -7.70 -12.78
N ASN A 65 -3.00 -8.10 -12.36
CA ASN A 65 -3.60 -9.39 -12.69
C ASN A 65 -2.71 -10.59 -12.37
N PHE A 66 -2.04 -10.55 -11.22
CA PHE A 66 -1.27 -11.68 -10.70
C PHE A 66 -2.17 -12.90 -10.51
N GLU A 67 -1.70 -14.10 -10.86
CA GLU A 67 -2.48 -15.34 -10.71
C GLU A 67 -2.75 -15.64 -9.23
N HIS A 68 -1.77 -15.36 -8.37
CA HIS A 68 -1.86 -15.50 -6.92
C HIS A 68 -1.20 -14.31 -6.21
N ARG A 69 -1.65 -14.02 -4.98
CA ARG A 69 -0.91 -13.11 -4.10
C ARG A 69 0.34 -13.84 -3.60
N ALA A 70 1.44 -13.66 -4.32
CA ALA A 70 2.74 -14.17 -3.94
C ALA A 70 3.54 -13.06 -3.25
N SER A 71 4.13 -13.36 -2.09
CA SER A 71 5.18 -12.53 -1.50
C SER A 71 6.51 -13.29 -1.53
N LEU A 72 7.62 -12.56 -1.46
CA LEU A 72 8.93 -13.19 -1.33
C LEU A 72 9.13 -13.82 0.06
N GLU A 73 8.37 -13.38 1.07
CA GLU A 73 8.37 -13.96 2.41
C GLU A 73 7.77 -15.37 2.40
N ASP A 74 6.78 -15.61 1.53
CA ASP A 74 6.15 -16.93 1.34
C ASP A 74 7.02 -17.89 0.51
N PHE A 75 8.14 -17.44 -0.05
CA PHE A 75 8.97 -18.27 -0.92
C PHE A 75 9.91 -19.17 -0.11
N ASP A 76 9.68 -20.48 -0.16
CA ASP A 76 10.57 -21.47 0.44
C ASP A 76 11.85 -21.67 -0.41
N PHE A 77 12.95 -21.04 0.02
CA PHE A 77 14.25 -21.21 -0.62
C PHE A 77 14.87 -22.61 -0.41
N SER A 78 14.35 -23.42 0.52
CA SER A 78 14.81 -24.80 0.72
C SER A 78 14.28 -25.75 -0.36
N PHE A 79 13.14 -25.43 -0.98
CA PHE A 79 12.54 -26.17 -2.09
C PHE A 79 13.48 -26.29 -3.29
N ASN A 80 14.26 -25.25 -3.59
CA ASN A 80 15.29 -25.29 -4.64
C ASN A 80 16.56 -24.54 -4.21
N PRO A 81 17.55 -25.25 -3.64
CA PRO A 81 18.80 -24.66 -3.16
C PRO A 81 19.65 -24.00 -4.25
N ASN A 82 19.38 -24.29 -5.53
CA ASN A 82 20.10 -23.69 -6.64
C ASN A 82 19.65 -22.25 -6.94
N ILE A 83 18.57 -21.78 -6.31
CA ILE A 83 18.12 -20.39 -6.47
C ILE A 83 19.03 -19.50 -5.62
N PRO A 84 19.70 -18.51 -6.21
CA PRO A 84 20.58 -17.61 -5.47
C PRO A 84 19.76 -16.65 -4.61
N LYS A 85 19.49 -17.03 -3.35
CA LYS A 85 18.70 -16.23 -2.39
C LYS A 85 19.16 -14.79 -2.31
N ALA A 86 20.48 -14.56 -2.25
CA ALA A 86 21.05 -13.21 -2.18
C ALA A 86 20.65 -12.34 -3.38
N LYS A 87 20.61 -12.90 -4.60
CA LYS A 87 20.17 -12.16 -5.80
C LYS A 87 18.67 -11.89 -5.77
N VAL A 88 17.86 -12.83 -5.29
CA VAL A 88 16.40 -12.62 -5.19
C VAL A 88 16.09 -11.51 -4.18
N VAL A 89 16.80 -11.47 -3.05
CA VAL A 89 16.68 -10.39 -2.06
C VAL A 89 17.15 -9.05 -2.63
N ASP A 90 18.22 -9.02 -3.42
CA ASP A 90 18.65 -7.80 -4.11
C ASP A 90 17.58 -7.31 -5.11
N LEU A 91 17.00 -8.20 -5.91
CA LEU A 91 15.89 -7.88 -6.81
C LEU A 91 14.67 -7.34 -6.06
N ALA A 92 14.40 -7.82 -4.83
CA ALA A 92 13.31 -7.35 -3.99
C ALA A 92 13.41 -5.87 -3.62
N THR A 93 14.62 -5.28 -3.68
CA THR A 93 14.81 -3.84 -3.47
C THR A 93 14.32 -3.00 -4.65
N CYS A 94 13.98 -3.64 -5.77
CA CYS A 94 13.60 -3.00 -7.03
C CYS A 94 14.66 -2.06 -7.61
N GLY A 95 15.92 -2.12 -7.15
CA GLY A 95 17.00 -1.26 -7.65
C GLY A 95 17.28 -1.42 -9.15
N PHE A 96 16.92 -2.56 -9.75
CA PHE A 96 17.01 -2.78 -11.19
C PHE A 96 16.09 -1.82 -11.99
N ILE A 97 14.98 -1.36 -11.41
CA ILE A 97 14.07 -0.39 -12.04
C ILE A 97 14.77 0.95 -12.20
N GLU A 98 15.43 1.44 -11.14
CA GLU A 98 16.18 2.70 -11.17
C GLU A 98 17.34 2.64 -12.16
N ARG A 99 18.03 1.51 -12.22
CA ARG A 99 19.12 1.24 -13.17
C ARG A 99 18.65 0.99 -14.60
N LYS A 100 17.33 0.84 -14.81
CA LYS A 100 16.72 0.48 -16.10
C LYS A 100 17.24 -0.86 -16.66
N GLU A 101 17.43 -1.82 -15.77
CA GLU A 101 17.90 -3.16 -16.10
C GLU A 101 16.74 -4.13 -16.29
N ASN A 102 16.91 -5.10 -17.19
CA ASN A 102 15.95 -6.18 -17.39
C ASN A 102 16.28 -7.36 -16.47
N VAL A 103 15.25 -7.92 -15.85
CA VAL A 103 15.36 -9.14 -15.03
C VAL A 103 14.88 -10.33 -15.85
N LEU A 104 15.76 -11.32 -16.06
CA LEU A 104 15.43 -12.57 -16.75
C LEU A 104 15.46 -13.74 -15.77
N LEU A 105 14.30 -14.37 -15.56
CA LEU A 105 14.18 -15.59 -14.77
C LEU A 105 14.21 -16.83 -15.68
N ALA A 106 15.34 -17.52 -15.73
CA ALA A 106 15.55 -18.70 -16.59
C ALA A 106 15.77 -19.98 -15.76
N GLY A 107 15.17 -21.09 -16.20
CA GLY A 107 15.31 -22.40 -15.56
C GLY A 107 14.16 -23.36 -15.89
N LYS A 108 14.30 -24.64 -15.50
CA LYS A 108 13.31 -25.71 -15.71
C LYS A 108 11.92 -25.32 -15.18
N THR A 109 10.86 -25.93 -15.70
CA THR A 109 9.49 -25.75 -15.18
C THR A 109 9.39 -26.19 -13.72
N GLY A 110 8.50 -25.58 -12.94
CA GLY A 110 8.26 -25.96 -11.54
C GLY A 110 9.28 -25.48 -10.50
N VAL A 111 10.33 -24.73 -10.89
CA VAL A 111 11.39 -24.30 -9.96
C VAL A 111 11.12 -22.98 -9.21
N GLY A 112 9.87 -22.52 -9.12
CA GLY A 112 9.52 -21.30 -8.36
C GLY A 112 9.66 -19.96 -9.09
N LYS A 113 9.98 -19.95 -10.39
CA LYS A 113 10.17 -18.72 -11.18
C LYS A 113 8.92 -17.82 -11.22
N SER A 114 7.74 -18.40 -11.44
CA SER A 114 6.49 -17.64 -11.50
C SER A 114 6.15 -16.97 -10.17
N HIS A 115 6.43 -17.66 -9.04
CA HIS A 115 6.27 -17.09 -7.70
C HIS A 115 7.17 -15.88 -7.53
N ILE A 116 8.47 -16.01 -7.83
CA ILE A 116 9.43 -14.90 -7.71
C ILE A 116 9.01 -13.73 -8.62
N ALA A 117 8.60 -14.00 -9.87
CA ALA A 117 8.13 -12.96 -10.78
C ALA A 117 6.92 -12.21 -10.23
N GLN A 118 5.90 -12.93 -9.74
CA GLN A 118 4.69 -12.33 -9.19
C GLN A 118 4.95 -11.58 -7.88
N ALA A 119 5.90 -12.06 -7.07
CA ALA A 119 6.26 -11.43 -5.81
C ALA A 119 7.11 -10.16 -5.98
N LEU A 120 7.87 -10.04 -7.08
CA LEU A 120 8.59 -8.82 -7.44
C LEU A 120 7.66 -7.74 -8.01
N GLY A 121 6.61 -8.14 -8.71
CA GLY A 121 5.59 -7.25 -9.26
C GLY A 121 5.72 -6.99 -10.76
#